data_AF-A0A5J4ZIP9-F1
#
_entry.id   AF-A0A5J4ZIP9-F1
#
_cell.length_a   1.000
_cell.length_b   1.000
_cell.length_c   1.000
_cell.angle_alpha   90.00
_cell.angle_beta   90.00
_cell.angle_gamma   90.00
#
_symmetry.space_group_name_H-M   'P 1'
#
loop_
_entity.id
_entity.type
_entity.pdbx_description
1 polymer ?
#
loop_
_entity_poly.entity_id
_entity_poly.type
_entity_poly.pdbx_seq_one_letter_code
_entity_poly.pdbx_strand_id
1 'polypeptide(L)'
;MAAKIGVGLGVGVGIGTATQPAAMAPPSTLFNAFPSPNSLILLRGGSTPRRALRIDSVTRTHYALTRVRASVSSEELPSSSVQGVENVVIIGSGPAGYTAAIYAGRANLKPVVFEGYQIGGVPGGQLMTTTEVENFPAFPDGISGPDLMDRMRRQAERWGAELFQEDVEFIDVKNNPFTVRSSERKVNCNSIIVATGATAKRLSLPREDEFWSRGISACAICDGASPLFKGQVLAVVGGGDTATEEALYLTKYARHVHLLVRRDHLRASKAMQDRVYNNPNITLHFNTETVDVVSNTKGQMSGILLRKVDTGEESVLEAKGLFYGIGHSPNSQLLEGQVELDSSGYVLVEEGTAKTSVKGVFAAGDVQVHCASQTMFLEHFTVDEKPIMGVSNVRTSEWRQAITAAGSGCIAALSVERYLASNNLLVEFHQPQTKEVQKDLTDRDIQEGFDITLTKHRGQYALRKLYHESPRLICVLYTAPTCGPCRTLKPILSKVIEEFDQNVHFVEIDIEEDPEIAEAAGIMGTPCVQFFKNKEMLRTVSGVKMKKEYREFIEENK
;
A
#
# COMPACT_ATOMS: atom_id res chain seq x y z
N MET A 1 -62.92 -37.28 5.22
CA MET A 1 -61.93 -37.94 6.11
C MET A 1 -61.03 -36.83 6.63
N ALA A 2 -61.31 -36.21 7.79
CA ALA A 2 -60.93 -36.65 9.14
C ALA A 2 -59.40 -36.77 9.27
N ALA A 3 -58.68 -36.04 10.12
CA ALA A 3 -59.02 -35.68 11.49
C ALA A 3 -58.50 -34.31 11.96
N LYS A 4 -59.31 -33.69 12.82
CA LYS A 4 -58.98 -32.63 13.80
C LYS A 4 -58.11 -33.20 14.92
N ILE A 5 -57.35 -32.36 15.61
CA ILE A 5 -57.41 -32.12 17.07
C ILE A 5 -56.81 -30.72 17.31
N GLY A 6 -57.48 -29.92 18.13
CA GLY A 6 -57.01 -28.63 18.61
C GLY A 6 -56.97 -28.59 20.14
N VAL A 7 -56.95 -27.36 20.67
CA VAL A 7 -56.98 -26.93 22.09
C VAL A 7 -55.60 -26.95 22.76
N GLY A 8 -55.10 -25.92 23.45
CA GLY A 8 -55.65 -24.64 23.89
C GLY A 8 -55.17 -24.31 25.32
N LEU A 9 -54.66 -23.09 25.50
CA LEU A 9 -54.66 -22.20 26.68
C LEU A 9 -54.18 -22.64 28.10
N GLY A 10 -53.41 -21.72 28.70
CA GLY A 10 -53.22 -21.50 30.15
C GLY A 10 -51.90 -20.73 30.38
N VAL A 11 -51.86 -19.39 30.38
CA VAL A 11 -52.19 -18.44 31.47
C VAL A 11 -51.66 -18.87 32.85
N GLY A 12 -50.63 -18.15 33.32
CA GLY A 12 -50.11 -18.20 34.68
C GLY A 12 -49.50 -16.85 35.04
N VAL A 13 -50.29 -16.06 35.78
CA VAL A 13 -49.99 -14.74 36.36
C VAL A 13 -49.52 -14.95 37.81
N GLY A 14 -48.57 -14.13 38.27
CA GLY A 14 -48.24 -13.84 39.68
C GLY A 14 -47.04 -12.89 39.68
N ILE A 15 -47.14 -11.57 39.90
CA ILE A 15 -47.64 -10.77 41.04
C ILE A 15 -46.91 -11.09 42.35
N GLY A 16 -46.19 -10.08 42.86
CA GLY A 16 -45.58 -10.00 44.19
C GLY A 16 -44.45 -8.95 44.21
N THR A 17 -44.76 -7.65 44.10
CA THR A 17 -44.80 -6.67 45.22
C THR A 17 -43.41 -6.37 45.81
N ALA A 18 -42.79 -5.25 45.44
CA ALA A 18 -42.93 -3.92 46.06
C ALA A 18 -41.95 -3.71 47.23
N THR A 19 -40.99 -2.79 47.04
CA THR A 19 -40.57 -1.78 48.04
C THR A 19 -39.48 -0.87 47.45
N GLN A 20 -39.86 0.34 47.07
CA GLN A 20 -39.10 1.56 47.38
C GLN A 20 -39.87 2.22 48.55
N PRO A 21 -39.20 2.92 49.48
CA PRO A 21 -39.02 4.35 49.26
C PRO A 21 -37.75 4.98 49.87
N ALA A 22 -37.60 6.26 49.50
CA ALA A 22 -37.06 7.37 50.29
C ALA A 22 -35.62 7.84 50.01
N ALA A 23 -35.61 9.03 49.40
CA ALA A 23 -34.54 10.02 49.45
C ALA A 23 -34.22 10.44 50.89
N MET A 24 -32.95 10.77 51.15
CA MET A 24 -32.51 11.77 52.14
C MET A 24 -31.03 12.14 51.87
N ALA A 25 -30.77 13.43 51.66
CA ALA A 25 -29.47 14.10 51.80
C ALA A 25 -29.49 14.93 53.11
N PRO A 26 -28.46 15.73 53.44
CA PRO A 26 -27.10 15.41 53.94
C PRO A 26 -26.90 15.93 55.40
N PRO A 27 -25.67 15.91 55.96
CA PRO A 27 -24.88 17.16 56.15
C PRO A 27 -23.38 16.97 55.81
N SER A 28 -22.67 17.89 55.11
CA SER A 28 -21.93 19.10 55.59
C SER A 28 -20.97 18.78 56.75
N THR A 29 -19.64 18.95 56.70
CA THR A 29 -18.77 20.15 56.54
C THR A 29 -17.30 19.64 56.51
N LEU A 30 -16.28 20.25 55.88
CA LEU A 30 -15.65 21.57 56.07
C LEU A 30 -14.81 21.87 54.80
N PHE A 31 -15.07 22.94 54.05
CA PHE A 31 -14.46 24.28 54.18
C PHE A 31 -12.92 24.31 54.23
N ASN A 32 -12.27 24.74 53.14
CA ASN A 32 -11.84 26.14 53.04
C ASN A 32 -11.37 26.54 51.63
N ALA A 33 -11.65 27.80 51.33
CA ALA A 33 -11.62 28.44 50.03
C ALA A 33 -10.30 29.19 49.73
N PHE A 34 -10.06 29.35 48.42
CA PHE A 34 -9.41 30.46 47.68
C PHE A 34 -9.17 31.79 48.45
N PRO A 35 -8.13 32.59 48.08
CA PRO A 35 -8.24 33.46 46.89
C PRO A 35 -6.94 33.80 46.12
N SER A 36 -7.10 34.26 44.88
CA SER A 36 -6.20 35.13 44.08
C SER A 36 -6.56 36.63 44.32
N PRO A 37 -6.01 37.65 43.63
CA PRO A 37 -4.63 38.00 43.21
C PRO A 37 -4.23 39.45 43.65
N ASN A 38 -2.97 39.86 43.41
CA ASN A 38 -2.41 41.23 43.21
C ASN A 38 -0.92 41.18 43.62
N SER A 39 0.07 41.71 42.88
CA SER A 39 0.20 43.10 42.46
C SER A 39 1.23 43.26 41.32
N LEU A 40 0.91 44.14 40.35
CA LEU A 40 1.84 44.81 39.45
C LEU A 40 2.83 45.70 40.21
N ILE A 41 4.13 45.71 39.83
CA ILE A 41 4.95 46.92 39.72
C ILE A 41 5.93 46.77 38.54
N LEU A 42 5.79 47.66 37.56
CA LEU A 42 6.74 48.01 36.50
C LEU A 42 7.90 48.85 37.07
N LEU A 43 9.11 48.75 36.51
CA LEU A 43 9.86 49.92 35.97
C LEU A 43 11.18 49.52 35.26
N ARG A 44 11.21 49.79 33.96
CA ARG A 44 12.26 50.36 33.08
C ARG A 44 13.76 50.25 33.44
N GLY A 45 14.51 49.69 32.49
CA GLY A 45 15.41 50.46 31.60
C GLY A 45 16.88 50.61 32.00
N GLY A 46 17.81 50.28 31.09
CA GLY A 46 19.21 50.71 31.17
C GLY A 46 20.22 49.84 30.41
N SER A 47 20.96 50.45 29.50
CA SER A 47 21.78 49.89 28.42
C SER A 47 23.29 49.78 28.72
N THR A 48 23.93 48.70 28.23
CA THR A 48 25.32 48.57 27.69
C THR A 48 26.54 48.88 28.60
N PRO A 49 27.81 48.55 28.21
CA PRO A 49 28.34 47.40 27.45
C PRO A 49 29.58 46.75 28.16
N ARG A 50 30.02 45.55 27.75
CA ARG A 50 31.45 45.14 27.97
C ARG A 50 32.08 44.42 26.78
N ARG A 51 33.34 44.80 26.62
CA ARG A 51 34.27 44.75 25.48
C ARG A 51 34.97 43.39 25.33
N ALA A 52 35.50 43.20 24.12
CA ALA A 52 36.24 42.04 23.61
C ALA A 52 37.52 41.65 24.37
N LEU A 53 37.92 40.39 24.20
CA LEU A 53 39.28 39.88 24.45
C LEU A 53 39.82 39.26 23.16
N ARG A 54 40.91 39.86 22.66
CA ARG A 54 41.84 39.29 21.67
C ARG A 54 42.81 38.35 22.38
N ILE A 55 43.22 37.27 21.71
CA ILE A 55 44.46 36.55 22.02
C ILE A 55 45.25 36.41 20.72
N ASP A 56 46.51 36.81 20.79
CA ASP A 56 47.47 36.95 19.70
C ASP A 56 48.10 35.62 19.26
N SER A 57 48.65 35.71 18.05
CA SER A 57 49.39 34.76 17.22
C SER A 57 50.51 33.95 17.89
N VAL A 58 50.67 32.69 17.46
CA VAL A 58 51.92 31.94 17.54
C VAL A 58 52.37 31.53 16.13
N THR A 59 53.60 31.91 15.83
CA THR A 59 54.40 31.67 14.62
C THR A 59 54.64 30.18 14.35
N ARG A 60 54.59 29.76 13.08
CA ARG A 60 55.00 28.41 12.65
C ARG A 60 55.99 28.50 11.49
N THR A 61 57.20 28.02 11.74
CA THR A 61 58.35 28.01 10.83
C THR A 61 58.20 26.93 9.76
N HIS A 62 58.58 27.26 8.53
CA HIS A 62 58.61 26.38 7.36
C HIS A 62 59.68 25.28 7.45
N TYR A 63 59.34 24.08 6.98
CA TYR A 63 60.25 23.18 6.27
C TYR A 63 59.52 22.65 5.03
N ALA A 64 60.10 22.91 3.86
CA ALA A 64 59.65 22.41 2.56
C ALA A 64 60.38 21.11 2.23
N LEU A 65 59.72 20.18 1.52
CA LEU A 65 60.32 19.29 0.50
C LEU A 65 59.21 18.56 -0.30
N THR A 66 59.05 19.03 -1.54
CA THR A 66 58.80 18.35 -2.83
C THR A 66 57.77 17.21 -2.94
N ARG A 67 56.74 17.41 -3.77
CA ARG A 67 56.07 16.32 -4.52
C ARG A 67 55.93 16.68 -6.01
N VAL A 68 56.39 15.73 -6.81
CA VAL A 68 56.52 15.73 -8.28
C VAL A 68 55.15 15.78 -8.97
N ARG A 69 55.03 16.60 -10.02
CA ARG A 69 53.96 16.55 -11.02
C ARG A 69 54.41 15.71 -12.20
N ALA A 70 53.57 14.77 -12.64
CA ALA A 70 53.64 14.18 -13.97
C ALA A 70 52.23 14.21 -14.58
N SER A 71 52.15 14.89 -15.72
CA SER A 71 50.98 15.08 -16.57
C SER A 71 50.68 13.84 -17.40
N VAL A 72 49.41 13.47 -17.52
CA VAL A 72 48.92 12.58 -18.57
C VAL A 72 47.89 13.35 -19.39
N SER A 73 48.20 13.48 -20.67
CA SER A 73 47.36 14.05 -21.73
C SER A 73 46.09 13.23 -21.90
N SER A 74 44.93 13.86 -21.72
CA SER A 74 43.64 13.32 -22.11
C SER A 74 43.45 13.49 -23.62
N GLU A 75 43.52 12.40 -24.37
CA GLU A 75 42.94 12.34 -25.72
C GLU A 75 41.42 12.46 -25.58
N GLU A 76 40.85 13.47 -26.24
CA GLU A 76 39.41 13.72 -26.31
C GLU A 76 38.73 12.66 -27.16
N LEU A 77 37.88 11.84 -26.54
CA LEU A 77 36.85 11.06 -27.21
C LEU A 77 35.63 11.97 -27.46
N PRO A 78 34.92 11.83 -28.60
CA PRO A 78 33.89 12.77 -29.01
C PRO A 78 32.70 12.74 -28.04
N SER A 79 32.39 13.90 -27.48
CA SER A 79 31.26 14.14 -26.59
C SER A 79 29.96 14.25 -27.37
N SER A 80 29.00 13.38 -27.09
CA SER A 80 27.60 13.59 -27.53
C SER A 80 26.59 13.01 -26.53
N SER A 81 26.68 13.42 -25.27
CA SER A 81 25.57 13.30 -24.30
C SER A 81 25.39 14.64 -23.61
N VAL A 82 24.20 15.22 -23.69
CA VAL A 82 23.86 16.41 -22.90
C VAL A 82 23.87 16.01 -21.43
N GLN A 83 24.96 16.33 -20.71
CA GLN A 83 25.06 16.09 -19.27
C GLN A 83 23.93 16.85 -18.56
N GLY A 84 23.04 16.14 -17.85
CA GLY A 84 22.02 16.72 -16.97
C GLY A 84 20.57 16.71 -17.48
N VAL A 85 20.24 15.88 -18.49
CA VAL A 85 18.85 15.64 -18.92
C VAL A 85 18.52 14.15 -18.76
N GLU A 86 17.50 13.84 -17.97
CA GLU A 86 17.02 12.48 -17.74
C GLU A 86 16.17 11.98 -18.92
N ASN A 87 16.17 10.68 -19.18
CA ASN A 87 15.31 10.12 -20.23
C ASN A 87 13.83 10.31 -19.91
N VAL A 88 13.44 9.95 -18.68
CA VAL A 88 12.06 9.94 -18.25
C VAL A 88 11.91 10.28 -16.77
N VAL A 89 10.97 11.17 -16.48
CA VAL A 89 10.49 11.45 -15.12
C VAL A 89 9.07 10.90 -14.98
N ILE A 90 8.81 10.20 -13.88
CA ILE A 90 7.51 9.63 -13.54
C ILE A 90 6.99 10.37 -12.30
N ILE A 91 5.78 10.89 -12.37
CA ILE A 91 5.17 11.65 -11.28
C ILE A 91 4.01 10.83 -10.71
N GLY A 92 4.18 10.28 -9.53
CA GLY A 92 3.21 9.44 -8.83
C GLY A 92 3.73 8.03 -8.55
N SER A 93 3.38 7.52 -7.37
CA SER A 93 3.83 6.23 -6.82
C SER A 93 2.71 5.18 -6.69
N GLY A 94 1.60 5.35 -7.40
CA GLY A 94 0.57 4.31 -7.45
C GLY A 94 0.99 3.09 -8.29
N PRO A 95 0.10 2.11 -8.47
CA PRO A 95 0.36 0.94 -9.34
C PRO A 95 0.81 1.31 -10.75
N ALA A 96 0.25 2.38 -11.32
CA ALA A 96 0.64 2.91 -12.63
C ALA A 96 2.09 3.42 -12.64
N GLY A 97 2.46 4.23 -11.65
CA GLY A 97 3.78 4.83 -11.54
C GLY A 97 4.88 3.80 -11.33
N TYR A 98 4.71 2.88 -10.37
CA TYR A 98 5.69 1.82 -10.16
C TYR A 98 5.78 0.85 -11.33
N THR A 99 4.66 0.50 -11.98
CA THR A 99 4.73 -0.36 -13.18
C THR A 99 5.48 0.35 -14.30
N ALA A 100 5.22 1.65 -14.52
CA ALA A 100 5.96 2.43 -15.50
C ALA A 100 7.47 2.47 -15.17
N ALA A 101 7.83 2.65 -13.90
CA ALA A 101 9.22 2.65 -13.45
C ALA A 101 9.91 1.30 -13.67
N ILE A 102 9.23 0.19 -13.39
CA ILE A 102 9.76 -1.17 -13.61
C ILE A 102 10.08 -1.37 -15.10
N TYR A 103 9.15 -1.01 -15.99
CA TYR A 103 9.35 -1.21 -17.43
C TYR A 103 10.41 -0.25 -18.00
N ALA A 104 10.40 1.03 -17.61
CA ALA A 104 11.42 1.99 -18.02
C ALA A 104 12.82 1.62 -17.49
N GLY A 105 12.91 1.13 -16.25
CA GLY A 105 14.16 0.64 -15.65
C GLY A 105 14.71 -0.57 -16.40
N ARG A 106 13.85 -1.53 -16.77
CA ARG A 106 14.22 -2.70 -17.57
C ARG A 106 14.63 -2.36 -19.00
N ALA A 107 14.12 -1.26 -19.55
CA ALA A 107 14.55 -0.71 -20.83
C ALA A 107 15.81 0.16 -20.72
N ASN A 108 16.54 0.10 -19.60
CA ASN A 108 17.76 0.86 -19.36
C ASN A 108 17.56 2.39 -19.49
N LEU A 109 16.37 2.90 -19.18
CA LEU A 109 16.08 4.34 -19.27
C LEU A 109 16.41 5.11 -17.99
N LYS A 110 16.74 4.41 -16.89
CA LYS A 110 17.02 5.00 -15.56
C LYS A 110 15.94 6.01 -15.12
N PRO A 111 14.70 5.54 -14.87
CA PRO A 111 13.59 6.44 -14.58
C PRO A 111 13.78 7.15 -13.23
N VAL A 112 13.52 8.45 -13.20
CA VAL A 112 13.37 9.23 -11.97
C VAL A 112 11.90 9.25 -11.58
N VAL A 113 11.57 8.87 -10.34
CA VAL A 113 10.18 8.79 -9.86
C VAL A 113 9.98 9.71 -8.66
N PHE A 114 9.00 10.61 -8.75
CA PHE A 114 8.53 11.39 -7.61
C PHE A 114 7.36 10.66 -6.95
N GLU A 115 7.57 10.22 -5.72
CA GLU A 115 6.62 9.37 -5.00
C GLU A 115 5.50 10.15 -4.32
N GLY A 116 5.66 11.46 -4.14
CA GLY A 116 4.79 12.28 -3.30
C GLY A 116 5.21 12.24 -1.83
N TYR A 117 4.80 13.26 -1.06
CA TYR A 117 5.05 13.36 0.37
C TYR A 117 3.86 13.94 1.15
N GLN A 118 3.50 15.20 0.94
CA GLN A 118 2.36 15.87 1.59
C GLN A 118 1.18 15.96 0.64
N ILE A 119 1.37 16.66 -0.48
CA ILE A 119 0.31 16.91 -1.47
C ILE A 119 0.01 15.65 -2.26
N GLY A 120 1.05 14.90 -2.67
CA GLY A 120 0.92 13.61 -3.34
C GLY A 120 0.43 12.48 -2.43
N GLY A 121 0.38 12.72 -1.11
CA GLY A 121 0.03 11.72 -0.11
C GLY A 121 1.14 10.71 0.18
N VAL A 122 0.77 9.64 0.89
CA VAL A 122 1.70 8.57 1.25
C VAL A 122 2.16 7.81 -0.02
N PRO A 123 3.47 7.56 -0.20
CA PRO A 123 3.99 6.75 -1.29
C PRO A 123 3.26 5.40 -1.41
N GLY A 124 2.83 5.05 -2.63
CA GLY A 124 1.95 3.90 -2.90
C GLY A 124 0.53 4.29 -3.33
N GLY A 125 0.15 5.56 -3.14
CA GLY A 125 -1.15 6.08 -3.58
C GLY A 125 -2.33 5.52 -2.78
N GLN A 126 -3.51 5.45 -3.40
CA GLN A 126 -4.76 5.10 -2.70
C GLN A 126 -4.75 3.73 -2.01
N LEU A 127 -3.98 2.77 -2.52
CA LEU A 127 -3.89 1.43 -1.91
C LEU A 127 -3.27 1.47 -0.51
N MET A 128 -2.58 2.54 -0.13
CA MET A 128 -2.10 2.71 1.25
C MET A 128 -3.23 2.88 2.27
N THR A 129 -4.46 3.12 1.82
CA THR A 129 -5.63 3.34 2.67
C THR A 129 -6.55 2.12 2.78
N THR A 130 -6.26 1.05 2.04
CA THR A 130 -7.01 -0.22 2.11
C THR A 130 -6.24 -1.29 2.86
N THR A 131 -6.96 -2.14 3.58
CA THR A 131 -6.40 -3.22 4.38
C THR A 131 -6.22 -4.52 3.61
N GLU A 132 -7.06 -4.78 2.61
CA GLU A 132 -7.13 -6.08 1.93
C GLU A 132 -7.44 -5.89 0.43
N VAL A 133 -6.63 -6.53 -0.41
CA VAL A 133 -6.73 -6.49 -1.87
C VAL A 133 -6.83 -7.93 -2.36
N GLU A 134 -8.02 -8.32 -2.83
CA GLU A 134 -8.30 -9.68 -3.32
C GLU A 134 -8.33 -9.76 -4.85
N ASN A 135 -8.40 -8.62 -5.53
CA ASN A 135 -8.65 -8.53 -6.96
C ASN A 135 -7.41 -8.14 -7.79
N PHE A 136 -6.24 -8.10 -7.17
CA PHE A 136 -4.96 -7.99 -7.88
C PHE A 136 -4.41 -9.41 -8.13
N PRO A 137 -4.12 -9.79 -9.38
CA PRO A 137 -3.74 -11.16 -9.71
C PRO A 137 -2.43 -11.59 -9.03
N ALA A 138 -2.24 -12.92 -8.90
CA ALA A 138 -1.13 -13.59 -8.25
C ALA A 138 -1.14 -13.62 -6.70
N PHE A 139 -2.21 -13.14 -6.07
CA PHE A 139 -2.42 -13.20 -4.62
C PHE A 139 -3.72 -13.97 -4.30
N PRO A 140 -3.71 -15.32 -4.34
CA PRO A 140 -4.92 -16.14 -4.18
C PRO A 140 -5.58 -15.98 -2.80
N ASP A 141 -4.77 -15.69 -1.77
CA ASP A 141 -5.23 -15.44 -0.40
C ASP A 141 -5.40 -13.94 -0.09
N GLY A 142 -5.34 -13.08 -1.12
CA GLY A 142 -5.28 -11.63 -0.97
C GLY A 142 -3.91 -11.11 -0.49
N ILE A 143 -3.78 -9.78 -0.48
CA ILE A 143 -2.60 -9.07 0.04
C ILE A 143 -3.04 -7.73 0.62
N SER A 144 -2.34 -7.20 1.62
CA SER A 144 -2.62 -5.84 2.09
C SER A 144 -2.22 -4.80 1.03
N GLY A 145 -2.93 -3.69 0.98
CA GLY A 145 -2.61 -2.58 0.06
C GLY A 145 -1.16 -2.07 0.26
N PRO A 146 -0.72 -1.78 1.50
CA PRO A 146 0.66 -1.42 1.79
C PRO A 146 1.70 -2.45 1.35
N ASP A 147 1.49 -3.74 1.61
CA ASP A 147 2.45 -4.79 1.21
C ASP A 147 2.56 -4.92 -0.31
N LEU A 148 1.44 -4.78 -1.03
CA LEU A 148 1.44 -4.78 -2.49
C LEU A 148 2.26 -3.61 -3.04
N MET A 149 2.07 -2.40 -2.50
CA MET A 149 2.80 -1.21 -2.94
C MET A 149 4.28 -1.26 -2.58
N ASP A 150 4.63 -1.75 -1.41
CA ASP A 150 6.02 -1.96 -0.99
C ASP A 150 6.73 -2.97 -1.90
N ARG A 151 6.07 -4.08 -2.28
CA ARG A 151 6.62 -5.03 -3.27
C ARG A 151 6.85 -4.39 -4.63
N MET A 152 5.90 -3.60 -5.13
CA MET A 152 6.04 -2.88 -6.41
C MET A 152 7.16 -1.83 -6.35
N ARG A 153 7.27 -1.10 -5.24
CA ARG A 153 8.33 -0.10 -4.98
C ARG A 153 9.71 -0.75 -5.02
N ARG A 154 9.94 -1.82 -4.25
CA ARG A 154 11.21 -2.56 -4.25
C ARG A 154 11.55 -3.12 -5.62
N GLN A 155 10.54 -3.56 -6.39
CA GLN A 155 10.76 -4.03 -7.75
C GLN A 155 11.21 -2.90 -8.68
N ALA A 156 10.65 -1.69 -8.54
CA ALA A 156 11.11 -0.53 -9.29
C ALA A 156 12.57 -0.17 -8.94
N GLU A 157 12.92 -0.11 -7.65
CA GLU A 157 14.30 0.15 -7.18
C GLU A 157 15.29 -0.90 -7.69
N ARG A 158 14.90 -2.18 -7.65
CA ARG A 158 15.71 -3.29 -8.17
C ARG A 158 16.11 -3.09 -9.63
N TRP A 159 15.21 -2.51 -10.44
CA TRP A 159 15.47 -2.20 -11.84
C TRP A 159 15.99 -0.76 -12.05
N GLY A 160 16.64 -0.18 -11.03
CA GLY A 160 17.42 1.05 -11.17
C GLY A 160 16.57 2.32 -11.29
N ALA A 161 15.31 2.29 -10.86
CA ALA A 161 14.53 3.50 -10.69
C ALA A 161 15.08 4.33 -9.52
N GLU A 162 15.27 5.63 -9.72
CA GLU A 162 15.63 6.56 -8.66
C GLU A 162 14.34 7.14 -8.07
N LEU A 163 14.01 6.75 -6.84
CA LEU A 163 12.77 7.14 -6.16
C LEU A 163 13.03 8.29 -5.19
N PHE A 164 12.23 9.35 -5.29
CA PHE A 164 12.28 10.52 -4.40
C PHE A 164 10.93 10.74 -3.73
N GLN A 165 10.91 10.69 -2.39
CA GLN A 165 9.72 11.00 -1.58
C GLN A 165 9.51 12.51 -1.48
N GLU A 166 9.13 13.12 -2.61
CA GLU A 166 8.97 14.56 -2.76
C GLU A 166 7.71 14.88 -3.56
N ASP A 167 7.08 16.00 -3.23
CA ASP A 167 6.00 16.56 -4.03
C ASP A 167 6.55 17.34 -5.21
N VAL A 168 6.00 17.07 -6.39
CA VAL A 168 6.22 17.93 -7.56
C VAL A 168 5.32 19.14 -7.43
N GLU A 169 5.92 20.32 -7.45
CA GLU A 169 5.23 21.61 -7.30
C GLU A 169 5.01 22.30 -8.65
N PHE A 170 5.85 21.97 -9.63
CA PHE A 170 5.84 22.64 -10.94
C PHE A 170 6.33 21.70 -12.04
N ILE A 171 5.64 21.77 -13.17
CA ILE A 171 6.07 21.14 -14.43
C ILE A 171 5.98 22.16 -15.57
N ASP A 172 6.94 22.10 -16.48
CA ASP A 172 6.89 22.80 -17.76
C ASP A 172 7.00 21.77 -18.88
N VAL A 173 5.90 21.59 -19.59
CA VAL A 173 5.82 20.69 -20.75
C VAL A 173 5.77 21.44 -22.09
N LYS A 174 5.90 22.77 -22.08
CA LYS A 174 5.88 23.61 -23.29
C LYS A 174 7.27 23.78 -23.88
N ASN A 175 8.31 23.66 -23.06
CA ASN A 175 9.70 23.77 -23.48
C ASN A 175 10.39 22.40 -23.42
N ASN A 176 11.31 22.14 -24.35
CA ASN A 176 12.11 20.92 -24.41
C ASN A 176 13.61 21.26 -24.17
N PRO A 177 14.31 20.59 -23.22
CA PRO A 177 13.83 19.51 -22.35
C PRO A 177 12.76 19.99 -21.35
N PHE A 178 11.83 19.09 -21.01
CA PHE A 178 10.79 19.36 -20.03
C PHE A 178 11.42 19.59 -18.66
N THR A 179 10.80 20.43 -17.84
CA THR A 179 11.27 20.71 -16.48
C THR A 179 10.28 20.18 -15.46
N VAL A 180 10.77 19.45 -14.47
CA VAL A 180 10.02 19.03 -13.27
C VAL A 180 10.73 19.58 -12.04
N ARG A 181 9.99 20.20 -11.12
CA ARG A 181 10.56 20.82 -9.93
C ARG A 181 9.78 20.46 -8.67
N SER A 182 10.49 20.03 -7.64
CA SER A 182 10.04 19.92 -6.25
C SER A 182 10.65 21.06 -5.40
N SER A 183 10.42 21.01 -4.09
CA SER A 183 11.08 21.88 -3.12
C SER A 183 12.60 21.65 -3.05
N GLU A 184 13.08 20.44 -3.31
CA GLU A 184 14.49 20.05 -3.14
C GLU A 184 15.27 20.00 -4.44
N ARG A 185 14.62 19.69 -5.57
CA ARG A 185 15.30 19.46 -6.84
C ARG A 185 14.58 20.01 -8.05
N LYS A 186 15.38 20.27 -9.09
CA LYS A 186 14.94 20.56 -10.44
C LYS A 186 15.55 19.51 -11.36
N VAL A 187 14.69 18.83 -12.14
CA VAL A 187 15.07 17.79 -13.08
C VAL A 187 14.64 18.23 -14.48
N ASN A 188 15.57 18.19 -15.43
CA ASN A 188 15.24 18.34 -16.85
C ASN A 188 15.12 16.95 -17.47
N CYS A 189 14.14 16.73 -18.35
CA CYS A 189 13.93 15.41 -18.94
C CYS A 189 13.38 15.46 -20.37
N ASN A 190 13.61 14.38 -21.12
CA ASN A 190 13.11 14.24 -22.49
C ASN A 190 11.64 13.80 -22.55
N SER A 191 11.14 13.16 -21.49
CA SER A 191 9.78 12.65 -21.42
C SER A 191 9.24 12.61 -19.98
N ILE A 192 7.92 12.73 -19.84
CA ILE A 192 7.22 12.66 -18.54
C ILE A 192 6.08 11.64 -18.61
N ILE A 193 5.95 10.81 -17.58
CA ILE A 193 4.76 10.01 -17.31
C ILE A 193 4.04 10.58 -16.09
N VAL A 194 2.82 11.07 -16.27
CA VAL A 194 1.95 11.56 -15.19
C VAL A 194 1.07 10.41 -14.71
N ALA A 195 1.32 9.96 -13.49
CA ALA A 195 0.65 8.85 -12.81
C ALA A 195 0.15 9.28 -11.42
N THR A 196 -0.26 10.54 -11.28
CA THR A 196 -0.68 11.18 -10.02
C THR A 196 -2.03 10.68 -9.49
N GLY A 197 -2.74 9.87 -10.28
CA GLY A 197 -4.01 9.25 -9.91
C GLY A 197 -5.14 10.25 -9.75
N ALA A 198 -6.10 9.88 -8.91
CA ALA A 198 -7.25 10.70 -8.52
C ALA A 198 -7.45 10.59 -7.01
N THR A 199 -8.33 11.41 -6.46
CA THR A 199 -8.71 11.40 -5.05
C THR A 199 -10.22 11.24 -4.94
N ALA A 200 -10.68 10.30 -4.12
CA ALA A 200 -12.10 10.10 -3.86
C ALA A 200 -12.72 11.37 -3.26
N LYS A 201 -13.85 11.81 -3.81
CA LYS A 201 -14.58 12.95 -3.24
C LYS A 201 -15.20 12.52 -1.93
N ARG A 202 -15.14 13.41 -0.95
CA ARG A 202 -15.68 13.20 0.39
C ARG A 202 -16.76 14.25 0.69
N LEU A 203 -17.63 13.95 1.67
CA LEU A 203 -18.69 14.86 2.10
C LEU A 203 -18.21 15.83 3.19
N SER A 204 -17.06 15.53 3.82
CA SER A 204 -16.52 16.28 4.96
C SER A 204 -17.48 16.32 6.14
N LEU A 205 -18.08 15.16 6.46
CA LEU A 205 -18.97 15.04 7.63
C LEU A 205 -18.21 15.32 8.93
N PRO A 206 -18.87 15.85 9.98
CA PRO A 206 -18.21 16.18 11.24
C PRO A 206 -17.40 15.03 11.85
N ARG A 207 -17.89 13.78 11.75
CA ARG A 207 -17.22 12.58 12.26
C ARG A 207 -16.64 11.70 11.15
N GLU A 208 -16.44 12.23 9.95
CA GLU A 208 -15.99 11.44 8.80
C GLU A 208 -14.64 10.77 9.05
N ASP A 209 -13.65 11.50 9.57
CA ASP A 209 -12.31 10.97 9.83
C ASP A 209 -12.29 9.91 10.94
N GLU A 210 -13.23 9.97 11.90
CA GLU A 210 -13.34 8.99 12.99
C GLU A 210 -13.74 7.60 12.45
N PHE A 211 -14.61 7.57 11.45
CA PHE A 211 -15.18 6.35 10.85
C PHE A 211 -14.61 6.00 9.47
N TRP A 212 -13.68 6.80 8.95
CA TRP A 212 -12.97 6.48 7.71
C TRP A 212 -12.23 5.15 7.85
N SER A 213 -12.45 4.24 6.89
CA SER A 213 -11.95 2.85 6.94
C SER A 213 -12.44 2.03 8.16
N ARG A 214 -13.44 2.52 8.91
CA ARG A 214 -14.05 1.86 10.09
C ARG A 214 -15.59 1.86 10.03
N GLY A 215 -16.13 1.98 8.82
CA GLY A 215 -17.57 2.09 8.55
C GLY A 215 -17.86 2.96 7.33
N ILE A 216 -17.04 3.99 7.08
CA ILE A 216 -17.11 4.80 5.87
C ILE A 216 -16.08 4.31 4.86
N SER A 217 -16.50 4.16 3.61
CA SER A 217 -15.64 3.83 2.47
C SER A 217 -16.01 4.66 1.24
N ALA A 218 -15.06 4.85 0.32
CA ALA A 218 -15.31 5.42 -1.01
C ALA A 218 -15.11 4.41 -2.15
N CYS A 219 -14.98 3.12 -1.83
CA CYS A 219 -14.90 2.05 -2.83
C CYS A 219 -15.76 0.86 -2.40
N ALA A 220 -17.00 0.80 -2.89
CA ALA A 220 -17.89 -0.31 -2.60
C ALA A 220 -17.37 -1.64 -3.16
N ILE A 221 -16.68 -1.61 -4.30
CA ILE A 221 -16.12 -2.80 -4.94
C ILE A 221 -15.01 -3.41 -4.08
N CYS A 222 -14.15 -2.57 -3.52
CA CYS A 222 -13.00 -2.96 -2.71
C CYS A 222 -13.47 -3.56 -1.38
N ASP A 223 -14.30 -2.82 -0.64
CA ASP A 223 -14.60 -3.19 0.74
C ASP A 223 -15.90 -3.98 0.88
N GLY A 224 -16.78 -3.99 -0.12
CA GLY A 224 -18.13 -4.55 -0.01
C GLY A 224 -18.19 -6.03 0.37
N ALA A 225 -17.18 -6.81 0.00
CA ALA A 225 -17.05 -8.23 0.35
C ALA A 225 -16.47 -8.47 1.76
N SER A 226 -15.93 -7.43 2.40
CA SER A 226 -15.27 -7.52 3.71
C SER A 226 -16.20 -8.15 4.76
N PRO A 227 -15.66 -8.96 5.69
CA PRO A 227 -16.41 -9.51 6.80
C PRO A 227 -17.19 -8.48 7.62
N LEU A 228 -16.74 -7.21 7.62
CA LEU A 228 -17.41 -6.11 8.31
C LEU A 228 -18.82 -5.82 7.76
N PHE A 229 -19.01 -5.95 6.46
CA PHE A 229 -20.23 -5.52 5.76
C PHE A 229 -21.14 -6.68 5.34
N LYS A 230 -20.61 -7.90 5.31
CA LYS A 230 -21.36 -9.11 4.97
C LYS A 230 -22.59 -9.28 5.87
N GLY A 231 -23.75 -9.41 5.24
CA GLY A 231 -25.06 -9.57 5.89
C GLY A 231 -25.56 -8.33 6.65
N GLN A 232 -24.90 -7.18 6.55
CA GLN A 232 -25.30 -5.95 7.25
C GLN A 232 -26.21 -5.07 6.39
N VAL A 233 -26.83 -4.05 7.00
CA VAL A 233 -27.48 -2.94 6.27
C VAL A 233 -26.42 -1.91 5.94
N LEU A 234 -26.34 -1.51 4.68
CA LEU A 234 -25.39 -0.54 4.18
C LEU A 234 -26.12 0.65 3.55
N ALA A 235 -25.45 1.77 3.41
CA ALA A 235 -25.93 2.91 2.66
C ALA A 235 -24.90 3.37 1.63
N VAL A 236 -25.38 3.87 0.48
CA VAL A 236 -24.58 4.48 -0.57
C VAL A 236 -25.06 5.91 -0.76
N VAL A 237 -24.15 6.88 -0.80
CA VAL A 237 -24.45 8.27 -1.12
C VAL A 237 -24.10 8.56 -2.57
N GLY A 238 -25.07 9.10 -3.31
CA GLY A 238 -24.89 9.55 -4.68
C GLY A 238 -26.10 9.24 -5.55
N GLY A 239 -26.11 9.79 -6.76
CA GLY A 239 -27.22 9.62 -7.70
C GLY A 239 -26.81 9.49 -9.17
N GLY A 240 -25.52 9.32 -9.45
CA GLY A 240 -25.02 9.01 -10.79
C GLY A 240 -24.83 7.50 -10.99
N ASP A 241 -24.34 7.11 -12.18
CA ASP A 241 -24.14 5.69 -12.51
C ASP A 241 -23.27 4.96 -11.48
N THR A 242 -22.16 5.57 -11.04
CA THR A 242 -21.29 5.02 -9.98
C THR A 242 -22.07 4.63 -8.72
N ALA A 243 -22.87 5.52 -8.16
CA ALA A 243 -23.64 5.23 -6.94
C ALA A 243 -24.67 4.11 -7.16
N THR A 244 -25.32 4.09 -8.33
CA THR A 244 -26.31 3.05 -8.65
C THR A 244 -25.66 1.68 -8.89
N GLU A 245 -24.49 1.64 -9.53
CA GLU A 245 -23.70 0.42 -9.74
C GLU A 245 -23.17 -0.13 -8.43
N GLU A 246 -22.59 0.73 -7.59
CA GLU A 246 -22.09 0.36 -6.28
C GLU A 246 -23.20 -0.14 -5.35
N ALA A 247 -24.37 0.51 -5.36
CA ALA A 247 -25.53 0.05 -4.59
C ALA A 247 -25.98 -1.34 -5.02
N LEU A 248 -26.08 -1.61 -6.34
CA LEU A 248 -26.39 -2.93 -6.87
C LEU A 248 -25.33 -3.97 -6.51
N TYR A 249 -24.05 -3.62 -6.63
CA TYR A 249 -22.95 -4.50 -6.26
C TYR A 249 -23.02 -4.92 -4.80
N LEU A 250 -23.27 -3.97 -3.89
CA LEU A 250 -23.35 -4.24 -2.45
C LEU A 250 -24.52 -5.17 -2.09
N THR A 251 -25.59 -5.23 -2.89
CA THR A 251 -26.69 -6.19 -2.64
C THR A 251 -26.27 -7.66 -2.71
N LYS A 252 -25.09 -7.96 -3.28
CA LYS A 252 -24.52 -9.33 -3.29
C LYS A 252 -24.02 -9.78 -1.91
N TYR A 253 -23.68 -8.82 -1.03
CA TYR A 253 -23.06 -9.10 0.27
C TYR A 253 -23.89 -8.57 1.43
N ALA A 254 -24.53 -7.40 1.27
CA ALA A 254 -25.38 -6.76 2.25
C ALA A 254 -26.75 -7.44 2.32
N ARG A 255 -27.41 -7.39 3.50
CA ARG A 255 -28.82 -7.81 3.58
C ARG A 255 -29.76 -6.80 2.94
N HIS A 256 -29.39 -5.52 2.95
CA HIS A 256 -30.17 -4.41 2.42
C HIS A 256 -29.27 -3.19 2.17
N VAL A 257 -29.57 -2.42 1.13
CA VAL A 257 -28.80 -1.22 0.75
C VAL A 257 -29.73 0.00 0.65
N HIS A 258 -29.37 1.09 1.31
CA HIS A 258 -30.06 2.36 1.18
C HIS A 258 -29.30 3.29 0.24
N LEU A 259 -29.93 3.73 -0.85
CA LEU A 259 -29.34 4.68 -1.78
C LEU A 259 -29.83 6.10 -1.45
N LEU A 260 -28.93 6.93 -0.97
CA LEU A 260 -29.19 8.29 -0.48
C LEU A 260 -28.90 9.31 -1.59
N VAL A 261 -29.96 9.96 -2.06
CA VAL A 261 -29.93 10.89 -3.19
C VAL A 261 -30.39 12.27 -2.73
N ARG A 262 -29.50 13.27 -2.82
CA ARG A 262 -29.80 14.65 -2.38
C ARG A 262 -30.86 15.39 -3.22
N ARG A 263 -31.21 14.87 -4.39
CA ARG A 263 -32.21 15.44 -5.32
C ARG A 263 -33.45 14.55 -5.35
N ASP A 264 -34.47 15.00 -6.06
CA ASP A 264 -35.72 14.30 -6.33
C ASP A 264 -35.64 13.29 -7.48
N HIS A 265 -34.47 13.18 -8.14
CA HIS A 265 -34.24 12.28 -9.27
C HIS A 265 -32.80 11.73 -9.28
N LEU A 266 -32.61 10.61 -9.98
CA LEU A 266 -31.30 10.06 -10.32
C LEU A 266 -30.74 10.72 -11.59
N ARG A 267 -29.44 11.05 -11.58
CA ARG A 267 -28.67 11.44 -12.77
C ARG A 267 -28.20 10.23 -13.58
N ALA A 268 -28.19 9.04 -12.97
CA ALA A 268 -27.77 7.80 -13.62
C ALA A 268 -28.52 7.54 -14.93
N SER A 269 -27.90 6.77 -15.82
CA SER A 269 -28.51 6.29 -17.07
C SER A 269 -29.83 5.57 -16.81
N LYS A 270 -30.75 5.64 -17.79
CA LYS A 270 -32.09 5.07 -17.63
C LYS A 270 -32.08 3.57 -17.29
N ALA A 271 -31.16 2.83 -17.91
CA ALA A 271 -30.96 1.41 -17.63
C ALA A 271 -30.56 1.15 -16.17
N MET A 272 -29.67 1.98 -15.61
CA MET A 272 -29.25 1.85 -14.21
C MET A 272 -30.34 2.24 -13.23
N GLN A 273 -31.13 3.28 -13.56
CA GLN A 273 -32.31 3.64 -12.79
C GLN A 273 -33.29 2.46 -12.70
N ASP A 274 -33.60 1.83 -13.84
CA ASP A 274 -34.56 0.73 -13.89
C ASP A 274 -34.07 -0.49 -13.08
N ARG A 275 -32.77 -0.81 -13.12
CA ARG A 275 -32.17 -1.88 -12.29
C ARG A 275 -32.32 -1.59 -10.80
N VAL A 276 -32.05 -0.35 -10.39
CA VAL A 276 -32.14 0.09 -9.00
C VAL A 276 -33.59 0.12 -8.52
N TYR A 277 -34.53 0.62 -9.31
CA TYR A 277 -35.96 0.64 -8.96
C TYR A 277 -36.57 -0.77 -8.82
N ASN A 278 -36.08 -1.73 -9.60
CA ASN A 278 -36.59 -3.11 -9.60
C ASN A 278 -35.90 -4.03 -8.58
N ASN A 279 -34.88 -3.55 -7.85
CA ASN A 279 -34.17 -4.38 -6.87
C ASN A 279 -34.82 -4.27 -5.48
N PRO A 280 -35.43 -5.35 -4.94
CA PRO A 280 -36.12 -5.30 -3.64
C PRO A 280 -35.19 -5.10 -2.44
N ASN A 281 -33.89 -5.36 -2.60
CA ASN A 281 -32.88 -5.18 -1.56
C ASN A 281 -32.31 -3.74 -1.55
N ILE A 282 -32.84 -2.84 -2.39
CA ILE A 282 -32.47 -1.43 -2.41
C ILE A 282 -33.67 -0.57 -2.02
N THR A 283 -33.45 0.38 -1.12
CA THR A 283 -34.41 1.46 -0.85
C THR A 283 -33.81 2.80 -1.24
N LEU A 284 -34.52 3.54 -2.10
CA LEU A 284 -34.11 4.87 -2.52
C LEU A 284 -34.68 5.94 -1.61
N HIS A 285 -33.82 6.85 -1.23
CA HIS A 285 -34.16 8.02 -0.44
C HIS A 285 -33.84 9.27 -1.24
N PHE A 286 -34.85 9.81 -1.93
CA PHE A 286 -34.76 11.11 -2.59
C PHE A 286 -34.82 12.26 -1.58
N ASN A 287 -34.36 13.43 -2.01
CA ASN A 287 -34.26 14.65 -1.21
C ASN A 287 -33.59 14.39 0.14
N THR A 288 -32.59 13.52 0.18
CA THR A 288 -31.98 13.06 1.43
C THR A 288 -30.50 13.39 1.44
N GLU A 289 -30.10 14.20 2.42
CA GLU A 289 -28.72 14.58 2.68
C GLU A 289 -28.17 13.78 3.86
N THR A 290 -26.89 13.40 3.78
CA THR A 290 -26.16 12.79 4.88
C THR A 290 -25.50 13.89 5.70
N VAL A 291 -25.90 14.02 6.97
CA VAL A 291 -25.43 15.09 7.86
C VAL A 291 -24.23 14.64 8.68
N ASP A 292 -24.28 13.45 9.28
CA ASP A 292 -23.18 12.90 10.08
C ASP A 292 -23.34 11.39 10.34
N VAL A 293 -22.41 10.79 11.06
CA VAL A 293 -22.42 9.37 11.45
C VAL A 293 -22.69 9.18 12.94
N VAL A 294 -23.53 8.18 13.26
CA VAL A 294 -23.89 7.79 14.62
C VAL A 294 -23.13 6.53 15.01
N SER A 295 -22.67 6.48 16.26
CA SER A 295 -21.93 5.35 16.82
C SER A 295 -22.67 4.69 17.97
N ASN A 296 -22.45 3.40 18.14
CA ASN A 296 -22.94 2.67 19.31
C ASN A 296 -22.08 2.95 20.56
N THR A 297 -22.48 2.35 21.69
CA THR A 297 -21.76 2.46 22.98
C THR A 297 -20.34 1.92 22.96
N LYS A 298 -19.95 1.15 21.93
CA LYS A 298 -18.59 0.63 21.72
C LYS A 298 -17.76 1.47 20.75
N GLY A 299 -18.27 2.63 20.31
CA GLY A 299 -17.59 3.52 19.37
C GLY A 299 -17.50 2.97 17.94
N GLN A 300 -18.38 2.06 17.56
CA GLN A 300 -18.48 1.55 16.18
C GLN A 300 -19.64 2.25 15.45
N MET A 301 -19.51 2.46 14.14
CA MET A 301 -20.59 2.99 13.32
C MET A 301 -21.84 2.12 13.45
N SER A 302 -22.97 2.75 13.75
CA SER A 302 -24.27 2.08 13.91
C SER A 302 -25.40 2.74 13.13
N GLY A 303 -25.21 3.97 12.65
CA GLY A 303 -26.20 4.64 11.83
C GLY A 303 -25.69 5.92 11.20
N ILE A 304 -26.58 6.55 10.44
CA ILE A 304 -26.30 7.75 9.65
C ILE A 304 -27.39 8.77 9.99
N LEU A 305 -26.97 9.97 10.39
CA LEU A 305 -27.89 11.10 10.57
C LEU A 305 -28.23 11.66 9.19
N LEU A 306 -29.50 11.60 8.84
CA LEU A 306 -30.05 12.06 7.57
C LEU A 306 -30.88 13.31 7.78
N ARG A 307 -30.89 14.19 6.80
CA ARG A 307 -31.81 15.33 6.72
C ARG A 307 -32.56 15.31 5.39
N LYS A 308 -33.88 15.44 5.46
CA LYS A 308 -34.72 15.68 4.29
C LYS A 308 -34.55 17.12 3.82
N VAL A 309 -34.17 17.31 2.55
CA VAL A 309 -33.88 18.63 1.97
C VAL A 309 -35.15 19.46 1.78
N ASP A 310 -36.28 18.80 1.50
CA ASP A 310 -37.58 19.41 1.29
C ASP A 310 -38.30 19.78 2.60
N THR A 311 -38.20 18.94 3.63
CA THR A 311 -38.91 19.16 4.91
C THR A 311 -38.03 19.68 6.04
N GLY A 312 -36.71 19.52 5.94
CA GLY A 312 -35.76 19.78 7.02
C GLY A 312 -35.79 18.73 8.14
N GLU A 313 -36.59 17.68 8.01
CA GLU A 313 -36.72 16.62 9.02
C GLU A 313 -35.42 15.82 9.15
N GLU A 314 -34.98 15.62 10.39
CA GLU A 314 -33.81 14.80 10.70
C GLU A 314 -34.23 13.43 11.24
N SER A 315 -33.53 12.39 10.80
CA SER A 315 -33.75 11.02 11.25
C SER A 315 -32.45 10.24 11.25
N VAL A 316 -32.39 9.17 12.04
CA VAL A 316 -31.25 8.26 12.06
C VAL A 316 -31.60 7.00 11.29
N LEU A 317 -30.82 6.72 10.24
CA LEU A 317 -30.88 5.46 9.51
C LEU A 317 -29.91 4.46 10.12
N GLU A 318 -30.41 3.31 10.55
CA GLU A 318 -29.55 2.22 11.04
C GLU A 318 -28.80 1.56 9.87
N ALA A 319 -27.49 1.73 9.85
CA ALA A 319 -26.60 1.15 8.85
C ALA A 319 -25.20 0.97 9.46
N LYS A 320 -24.55 -0.15 9.12
CA LYS A 320 -23.17 -0.44 9.58
C LYS A 320 -22.09 0.03 8.62
N GLY A 321 -22.47 0.44 7.42
CA GLY A 321 -21.53 0.96 6.43
C GLY A 321 -22.13 2.09 5.60
N LEU A 322 -21.30 3.05 5.26
CA LEU A 322 -21.62 4.21 4.42
C LEU A 322 -20.59 4.29 3.28
N PHE A 323 -21.07 4.23 2.05
CA PHE A 323 -20.24 4.21 0.85
C PHE A 323 -20.46 5.47 0.02
N TYR A 324 -19.38 6.11 -0.42
CA TYR A 324 -19.42 7.31 -1.24
C TYR A 324 -19.35 7.02 -2.74
N GLY A 325 -20.50 7.01 -3.39
CA GLY A 325 -20.64 6.92 -4.86
C GLY A 325 -20.67 8.29 -5.56
N ILE A 326 -19.96 9.29 -5.01
CA ILE A 326 -20.00 10.70 -5.48
C ILE A 326 -18.87 11.07 -6.46
N GLY A 327 -18.05 10.09 -6.85
CA GLY A 327 -16.99 10.24 -7.85
C GLY A 327 -15.65 10.67 -7.28
N HIS A 328 -14.70 10.95 -8.18
CA HIS A 328 -13.31 11.27 -7.85
C HIS A 328 -12.90 12.59 -8.52
N SER A 329 -11.90 13.25 -7.95
CA SER A 329 -11.22 14.40 -8.53
C SER A 329 -9.84 13.95 -9.04
N PRO A 330 -9.51 14.09 -10.33
CA PRO A 330 -8.19 13.76 -10.85
C PRO A 330 -7.14 14.71 -10.27
N ASN A 331 -5.93 14.19 -10.02
CA ASN A 331 -4.81 14.96 -9.48
C ASN A 331 -3.98 15.58 -10.63
N SER A 332 -4.65 16.33 -11.50
CA SER A 332 -4.11 16.88 -12.75
C SER A 332 -3.71 18.36 -12.67
N GLN A 333 -3.73 18.96 -11.49
CA GLN A 333 -3.56 20.41 -11.29
C GLN A 333 -2.25 20.96 -11.87
N LEU A 334 -1.17 20.14 -11.85
CA LEU A 334 0.14 20.50 -12.43
C LEU A 334 0.09 20.70 -13.96
N LEU A 335 -0.87 20.05 -14.63
CA LEU A 335 -1.00 19.97 -16.08
C LEU A 335 -2.00 20.98 -16.66
N GLU A 336 -2.75 21.70 -15.80
CA GLU A 336 -3.77 22.64 -16.22
C GLU A 336 -3.20 23.73 -17.16
N GLY A 337 -3.83 23.91 -18.32
CA GLY A 337 -3.38 24.87 -19.33
C GLY A 337 -2.11 24.48 -20.09
N GLN A 338 -1.58 23.27 -19.88
CA GLN A 338 -0.42 22.72 -20.59
C GLN A 338 -0.76 21.50 -21.45
N VAL A 339 -1.70 20.65 -21.02
CA VAL A 339 -2.27 19.56 -21.82
C VAL A 339 -3.79 19.69 -21.90
N GLU A 340 -4.42 18.94 -22.80
CA GLU A 340 -5.87 18.90 -22.92
C GLU A 340 -6.48 18.07 -21.77
N LEU A 341 -7.45 18.66 -21.08
CA LEU A 341 -8.23 18.04 -20.01
C LEU A 341 -9.70 18.01 -20.41
N ASP A 342 -10.44 17.03 -19.92
CA ASP A 342 -11.89 17.00 -20.06
C ASP A 342 -12.58 18.02 -19.12
N SER A 343 -13.90 18.16 -19.24
CA SER A 343 -14.68 19.07 -18.40
C SER A 343 -14.69 18.72 -16.91
N SER A 344 -14.26 17.51 -16.55
CA SER A 344 -14.13 17.02 -15.17
C SER A 344 -12.69 17.09 -14.66
N GLY A 345 -11.74 17.56 -15.48
CA GLY A 345 -10.32 17.72 -15.17
C GLY A 345 -9.45 16.49 -15.46
N TYR A 346 -9.97 15.41 -16.05
CA TYR A 346 -9.15 14.23 -16.37
C TYR A 346 -8.28 14.52 -17.59
N VAL A 347 -7.07 13.96 -17.61
CA VAL A 347 -6.14 14.12 -18.73
C VAL A 347 -6.66 13.35 -19.94
N LEU A 348 -6.85 14.03 -21.06
CA LEU A 348 -7.25 13.39 -22.31
C LEU A 348 -6.06 12.69 -22.95
N VAL A 349 -6.28 11.44 -23.37
CA VAL A 349 -5.29 10.64 -24.09
C VAL A 349 -5.86 10.11 -25.40
N GLU A 350 -4.98 9.85 -26.38
CA GLU A 350 -5.36 9.09 -27.58
C GLU A 350 -5.89 7.71 -27.17
N GLU A 351 -7.07 7.34 -27.68
CA GLU A 351 -7.78 6.12 -27.31
C GLU A 351 -6.90 4.86 -27.45
N GLY A 352 -6.87 4.04 -26.40
CA GLY A 352 -6.05 2.82 -26.36
C GLY A 352 -4.54 3.06 -26.19
N THR A 353 -4.11 4.30 -25.96
CA THR A 353 -2.71 4.66 -25.73
C THR A 353 -2.54 5.41 -24.39
N ALA A 354 -1.32 5.85 -24.10
CA ALA A 354 -1.01 6.72 -22.98
C ALA A 354 -0.67 8.18 -23.40
N LYS A 355 -0.79 8.51 -24.70
CA LYS A 355 -0.30 9.79 -25.24
C LYS A 355 -1.27 10.91 -24.93
N THR A 356 -0.76 12.01 -24.38
CA THR A 356 -1.53 13.25 -24.19
C THR A 356 -1.48 14.13 -25.45
N SER A 357 -2.09 15.32 -25.39
CA SER A 357 -1.99 16.33 -26.45
C SER A 357 -0.57 16.88 -26.66
N VAL A 358 0.34 16.68 -25.71
CA VAL A 358 1.75 17.10 -25.80
C VAL A 358 2.65 15.89 -26.07
N LYS A 359 3.39 15.93 -27.18
CA LYS A 359 4.34 14.87 -27.55
C LYS A 359 5.42 14.73 -26.48
N GLY A 360 5.70 13.49 -26.06
CA GLY A 360 6.66 13.20 -24.99
C GLY A 360 6.07 13.28 -23.58
N VAL A 361 4.81 13.69 -23.43
CA VAL A 361 4.06 13.62 -22.17
C VAL A 361 3.00 12.54 -22.27
N PHE A 362 3.03 11.63 -21.31
CA PHE A 362 2.14 10.48 -21.23
C PHE A 362 1.36 10.51 -19.90
N ALA A 363 0.16 9.95 -19.88
CA ALA A 363 -0.64 9.81 -18.67
C ALA A 363 -1.02 8.35 -18.43
N ALA A 364 -1.03 7.93 -17.17
CA ALA A 364 -1.35 6.56 -16.77
C ALA A 364 -2.11 6.51 -15.45
N GLY A 365 -2.90 5.45 -15.29
CA GLY A 365 -3.75 5.24 -14.12
C GLY A 365 -4.94 6.19 -14.08
N ASP A 366 -5.47 6.39 -12.87
CA ASP A 366 -6.75 7.07 -12.65
C ASP A 366 -6.79 8.55 -13.08
N VAL A 367 -5.63 9.19 -13.30
CA VAL A 367 -5.57 10.60 -13.75
C VAL A 367 -6.14 10.81 -15.16
N GLN A 368 -6.21 9.74 -15.97
CA GLN A 368 -6.76 9.74 -17.33
C GLN A 368 -8.02 8.85 -17.48
N VAL A 369 -8.61 8.39 -16.37
CA VAL A 369 -9.78 7.50 -16.38
C VAL A 369 -11.05 8.24 -15.95
N HIS A 370 -11.86 8.63 -16.93
CA HIS A 370 -13.24 9.06 -16.68
C HIS A 370 -14.16 7.83 -16.66
N CYS A 371 -14.41 7.28 -15.47
CA CYS A 371 -15.38 6.19 -15.33
C CYS A 371 -16.81 6.74 -15.55
N ALA A 372 -17.38 6.46 -16.72
CA ALA A 372 -18.80 6.67 -17.02
C ALA A 372 -19.66 5.43 -16.71
N SER A 373 -19.08 4.23 -16.56
CA SER A 373 -19.79 3.03 -16.10
C SER A 373 -18.78 1.91 -15.85
N GLN A 374 -18.80 1.30 -14.68
CA GLN A 374 -17.87 0.23 -14.28
C GLN A 374 -18.40 -1.16 -14.62
N THR A 375 -19.49 -1.30 -15.39
CA THR A 375 -20.04 -2.61 -15.77
C THR A 375 -20.56 -2.66 -17.21
N MET A 376 -19.66 -2.89 -18.16
CA MET A 376 -19.98 -3.70 -19.34
C MET A 376 -19.22 -5.02 -19.19
N PHE A 377 -19.98 -6.13 -19.10
CA PHE A 377 -19.55 -7.53 -19.07
C PHE A 377 -19.04 -8.12 -17.75
N LEU A 378 -19.96 -8.72 -16.97
CA LEU A 378 -19.65 -9.96 -16.23
C LEU A 378 -20.80 -11.00 -16.20
N GLU A 379 -21.92 -10.79 -16.90
CA GLU A 379 -22.98 -11.80 -16.99
C GLU A 379 -23.46 -11.95 -18.44
N HIS A 380 -23.41 -13.19 -18.96
CA HIS A 380 -23.74 -13.68 -20.31
C HIS A 380 -22.57 -13.83 -21.30
N PHE A 381 -21.66 -14.77 -21.01
CA PHE A 381 -21.04 -15.57 -22.08
C PHE A 381 -21.67 -16.97 -22.04
N THR A 382 -22.75 -17.16 -22.79
CA THR A 382 -23.11 -18.49 -23.28
C THR A 382 -22.12 -18.84 -24.37
N VAL A 383 -21.41 -19.95 -24.17
CA VAL A 383 -20.45 -20.53 -25.11
C VAL A 383 -21.20 -20.92 -26.39
N ASP A 384 -20.87 -20.29 -27.51
CA ASP A 384 -20.97 -20.92 -28.84
C ASP A 384 -20.02 -20.24 -29.86
N GLU A 385 -19.06 -21.05 -30.32
CA GLU A 385 -18.31 -21.03 -31.59
C GLU A 385 -17.54 -19.79 -32.10
N LYS A 386 -16.22 -19.74 -31.79
CA LYS A 386 -15.03 -19.68 -32.70
C LYS A 386 -13.84 -18.98 -32.02
N PRO A 387 -12.58 -19.44 -32.20
CA PRO A 387 -11.44 -18.89 -31.49
C PRO A 387 -10.93 -17.64 -32.23
N ILE A 388 -11.19 -16.45 -31.67
CA ILE A 388 -10.46 -15.24 -32.06
C ILE A 388 -9.24 -15.15 -31.15
N MET A 389 -8.09 -15.53 -31.67
CA MET A 389 -6.79 -15.26 -31.06
C MET A 389 -6.53 -13.75 -31.21
N GLY A 390 -6.96 -12.98 -30.22
CA GLY A 390 -6.72 -11.55 -30.11
C GLY A 390 -6.75 -11.20 -28.65
N VAL A 391 -5.58 -10.90 -28.07
CA VAL A 391 -5.48 -10.29 -26.74
C VAL A 391 -6.30 -9.01 -26.79
N SER A 392 -7.48 -9.06 -26.19
CA SER A 392 -8.51 -8.02 -26.28
C SER A 392 -7.95 -6.71 -25.74
N ASN A 393 -7.91 -5.67 -26.58
CA ASN A 393 -7.76 -4.28 -26.17
C ASN A 393 -8.87 -3.95 -25.16
N VAL A 394 -8.57 -4.11 -23.87
CA VAL A 394 -9.42 -3.63 -22.79
C VAL A 394 -9.38 -2.11 -22.86
N ARG A 395 -10.54 -1.48 -23.09
CA ARG A 395 -10.67 -0.01 -23.02
C ARG A 395 -10.25 0.43 -21.62
N THR A 396 -9.03 0.93 -21.44
CA THR A 396 -8.51 1.31 -20.12
C THR A 396 -9.17 2.56 -19.54
N SER A 397 -9.78 3.40 -20.38
CA SER A 397 -10.35 4.70 -20.01
C SER A 397 -11.61 4.64 -19.13
N GLU A 398 -12.20 3.45 -18.91
CA GLU A 398 -13.44 3.29 -18.14
C GLU A 398 -13.23 2.71 -16.72
N TRP A 399 -12.04 2.21 -16.36
CA TRP A 399 -11.86 1.37 -15.16
C TRP A 399 -10.88 1.94 -14.14
N ARG A 400 -11.37 2.17 -12.91
CA ARG A 400 -10.54 2.52 -11.73
C ARG A 400 -10.22 1.28 -10.91
N GLN A 401 -9.15 0.57 -11.25
CA GLN A 401 -8.66 -0.60 -10.54
C GLN A 401 -7.14 -0.62 -10.53
N ALA A 402 -6.53 -1.19 -9.49
CA ALA A 402 -5.07 -1.25 -9.37
C ALA A 402 -4.42 -1.98 -10.56
N ILE A 403 -5.03 -3.05 -11.05
CA ILE A 403 -4.52 -3.84 -12.18
C ILE A 403 -4.64 -3.09 -13.52
N THR A 404 -5.71 -2.35 -13.75
CA THR A 404 -5.86 -1.55 -14.97
C THR A 404 -4.91 -0.35 -14.95
N ALA A 405 -4.72 0.27 -13.78
CA ALA A 405 -3.72 1.31 -13.57
C ALA A 405 -2.30 0.78 -13.85
N ALA A 406 -1.93 -0.38 -13.29
CA ALA A 406 -0.65 -1.03 -13.58
C ALA A 406 -0.47 -1.30 -15.09
N GLY A 407 -1.48 -1.84 -15.75
CA GLY A 407 -1.48 -2.06 -17.20
C GLY A 407 -1.24 -0.78 -18.00
N SER A 408 -1.94 0.32 -17.67
CA SER A 408 -1.72 1.61 -18.32
C SER A 408 -0.33 2.20 -18.06
N GLY A 409 0.26 1.95 -16.88
CA GLY A 409 1.65 2.32 -16.57
C GLY A 409 2.66 1.62 -17.47
N CYS A 410 2.44 0.32 -17.73
CA CYS A 410 3.23 -0.44 -18.70
C CYS A 410 3.13 0.17 -20.11
N ILE A 411 1.90 0.47 -20.57
CA ILE A 411 1.67 1.11 -21.88
C ILE A 411 2.40 2.44 -21.99
N ALA A 412 2.37 3.26 -20.93
CA ALA A 412 3.07 4.54 -20.88
C ALA A 412 4.60 4.36 -20.99
N ALA A 413 5.20 3.46 -20.22
CA ALA A 413 6.64 3.22 -20.28
C ALA A 413 7.12 2.74 -21.66
N LEU A 414 6.39 1.81 -22.28
CA LEU A 414 6.69 1.36 -23.65
C LEU A 414 6.51 2.48 -24.68
N SER A 415 5.56 3.39 -24.45
CA SER A 415 5.35 4.55 -25.32
C SER A 415 6.47 5.57 -25.19
N VAL A 416 6.99 5.78 -23.98
CA VAL A 416 8.18 6.61 -23.72
C VAL A 416 9.39 6.05 -24.45
N GLU A 417 9.68 4.76 -24.28
CA GLU A 417 10.82 4.09 -24.94
C GLU A 417 10.77 4.33 -26.46
N ARG A 418 9.61 4.05 -27.09
CA ARG A 418 9.40 4.27 -28.52
C ARG A 418 9.57 5.74 -28.91
N TYR A 419 9.04 6.66 -28.12
CA TYR A 419 9.17 8.09 -28.38
C TYR A 419 10.62 8.54 -28.33
N LEU A 420 11.37 8.18 -27.29
CA LEU A 420 12.78 8.51 -27.13
C LEU A 420 13.62 7.93 -28.28
N ALA A 421 13.40 6.66 -28.62
CA ALA A 421 14.09 6.02 -29.73
C ALA A 421 13.79 6.70 -31.08
N SER A 422 12.52 6.98 -31.39
CA SER A 422 12.12 7.58 -32.67
C SER A 422 12.62 9.02 -32.87
N ASN A 423 12.94 9.73 -31.77
CA ASN A 423 13.43 11.10 -31.81
C ASN A 423 14.95 11.20 -31.55
N ASN A 424 15.66 10.07 -31.48
CA ASN A 424 17.09 10.00 -31.13
C ASN A 424 17.43 10.73 -29.81
N LEU A 425 16.53 10.66 -28.83
CA LEU A 425 16.69 11.25 -27.49
C LEU A 425 17.09 10.22 -26.43
N LEU A 426 17.07 8.93 -26.79
CA LEU A 426 17.33 7.82 -25.88
C LEU A 426 18.81 7.75 -25.51
N VAL A 427 19.09 7.82 -24.21
CA VAL A 427 20.41 7.58 -23.64
C VAL A 427 20.35 6.28 -22.83
N GLU A 428 20.97 5.21 -23.32
CA GLU A 428 20.96 3.93 -22.61
C GLU A 428 21.81 4.00 -21.33
N PHE A 429 21.15 3.77 -20.19
CA PHE A 429 21.81 3.63 -18.92
C PHE A 429 22.07 2.17 -18.61
N HIS A 430 23.34 1.78 -18.70
CA HIS A 430 23.75 0.47 -18.25
C HIS A 430 23.75 0.49 -16.74
N GLN A 431 22.79 -0.22 -16.13
CA GLN A 431 22.85 -0.46 -14.70
C GLN A 431 24.23 -1.00 -14.37
N PRO A 432 24.93 -0.47 -13.35
CA PRO A 432 26.07 -1.19 -12.80
C PRO A 432 25.51 -2.57 -12.48
N GLN A 433 26.08 -3.62 -13.06
CA GLN A 433 25.63 -4.97 -12.76
C GLN A 433 25.59 -5.04 -11.25
N THR A 434 24.39 -5.13 -10.68
CA THR A 434 24.26 -5.73 -9.36
C THR A 434 24.81 -7.09 -9.64
N LYS A 435 26.09 -7.30 -9.33
CA LYS A 435 26.55 -8.64 -9.06
C LYS A 435 25.49 -9.11 -8.08
N GLU A 436 24.59 -10.00 -8.52
CA GLU A 436 24.18 -11.06 -7.61
C GLU A 436 25.46 -11.39 -6.90
N VAL A 437 25.46 -11.22 -5.59
CA VAL A 437 26.63 -11.51 -4.81
C VAL A 437 26.82 -13.03 -4.94
N GLN A 438 27.37 -13.51 -6.06
CA GLN A 438 28.63 -14.23 -6.05
C GLN A 438 29.56 -13.35 -5.22
N LYS A 439 29.40 -13.46 -3.89
CA LYS A 439 30.46 -13.21 -2.93
C LYS A 439 31.49 -14.20 -3.43
N ASP A 440 32.46 -13.71 -4.20
CA ASP A 440 33.71 -14.43 -4.38
C ASP A 440 34.11 -14.86 -2.97
N LEU A 441 34.24 -16.19 -2.81
CA LEU A 441 34.46 -16.91 -1.55
C LEU A 441 35.32 -16.05 -0.61
N THR A 442 34.86 -15.80 0.61
CA THR A 442 35.83 -15.28 1.59
C THR A 442 36.80 -16.42 1.92
N ASP A 443 38.08 -16.10 2.16
CA ASP A 443 39.10 -17.10 2.54
C ASP A 443 38.69 -17.94 3.78
N ARG A 444 37.67 -17.50 4.54
CA ARG A 444 37.05 -18.26 5.63
C ARG A 444 36.11 -19.38 5.15
N ASP A 445 35.35 -19.17 4.07
CA ASP A 445 34.40 -20.16 3.51
C ASP A 445 35.12 -21.40 2.94
N ILE A 446 36.40 -21.26 2.59
CA ILE A 446 37.25 -22.34 2.07
C ILE A 446 37.94 -23.11 3.22
N GLN A 447 38.04 -22.53 4.42
CA GLN A 447 38.77 -23.14 5.55
C GLN A 447 37.95 -24.14 6.38
N GLU A 448 36.62 -24.10 6.32
CA GLU A 448 35.80 -25.13 6.95
C GLU A 448 35.56 -26.25 5.93
N GLY A 449 36.20 -27.41 6.13
CA GLY A 449 36.09 -28.57 5.26
C GLY A 449 34.66 -29.10 5.16
N PHE A 450 33.84 -28.45 4.33
CA PHE A 450 32.48 -28.85 4.05
C PHE A 450 32.49 -30.18 3.30
N ASP A 451 31.95 -31.20 3.94
CA ASP A 451 31.72 -32.51 3.35
C ASP A 451 30.22 -32.81 3.43
N ILE A 452 29.56 -32.83 2.26
CA ILE A 452 28.13 -33.08 2.12
C ILE A 452 27.70 -34.43 2.71
N THR A 453 28.61 -35.38 2.91
CA THR A 453 28.30 -36.69 3.50
C THR A 453 28.06 -36.59 5.01
N LEU A 454 28.55 -35.53 5.67
CA LEU A 454 28.37 -35.32 7.10
C LEU A 454 26.91 -34.97 7.43
N THR A 455 26.49 -35.37 8.63
CA THR A 455 25.16 -35.05 9.15
C THR A 455 25.12 -33.68 9.82
N LYS A 456 26.24 -33.19 10.40
CA LYS A 456 26.30 -31.93 11.14
C LYS A 456 27.23 -30.93 10.44
N HIS A 457 26.74 -29.70 10.32
CA HIS A 457 27.34 -28.61 9.57
C HIS A 457 27.22 -27.30 10.34
N ARG A 458 28.03 -26.30 10.00
CA ARG A 458 27.99 -24.96 10.57
C ARG A 458 28.08 -23.90 9.47
N GLY A 459 27.44 -22.76 9.70
CA GLY A 459 27.63 -21.56 8.92
C GLY A 459 26.80 -21.50 7.63
N GLN A 460 26.75 -20.30 7.07
CA GLN A 460 25.95 -20.00 5.89
C GLN A 460 26.36 -20.79 4.63
N TYR A 461 27.65 -21.11 4.46
CA TYR A 461 28.14 -21.82 3.29
C TYR A 461 27.54 -23.22 3.20
N ALA A 462 27.59 -23.97 4.30
CA ALA A 462 27.03 -25.31 4.37
C ALA A 462 25.50 -25.28 4.15
N LEU A 463 24.79 -24.31 4.74
CA LEU A 463 23.35 -24.16 4.52
C LEU A 463 23.02 -23.99 3.04
N ARG A 464 23.67 -23.04 2.36
CA ARG A 464 23.43 -22.76 0.93
C ARG A 464 23.73 -23.98 0.06
N LYS A 465 24.84 -24.66 0.31
CA LYS A 465 25.22 -25.87 -0.43
C LYS A 465 24.21 -26.98 -0.26
N LEU A 466 23.85 -27.29 0.98
CA LEU A 466 22.86 -28.34 1.27
C LEU A 466 21.49 -28.03 0.68
N TYR A 467 21.07 -26.77 0.72
CA TYR A 467 19.79 -26.31 0.17
C TYR A 467 19.66 -26.56 -1.35
N HIS A 468 20.77 -26.49 -2.07
CA HIS A 468 20.79 -26.70 -3.53
C HIS A 468 21.17 -28.12 -3.95
N GLU A 469 22.04 -28.78 -3.19
CA GLU A 469 22.70 -30.01 -3.63
C GLU A 469 22.19 -31.27 -2.90
N SER A 470 21.51 -31.13 -1.75
CA SER A 470 21.03 -32.28 -0.97
C SER A 470 19.51 -32.47 -1.04
N PRO A 471 19.02 -33.72 -1.28
CA PRO A 471 17.60 -34.06 -1.19
C PRO A 471 17.14 -34.39 0.24
N ARG A 472 18.07 -34.49 1.21
CA ARG A 472 17.78 -34.82 2.60
C ARG A 472 17.03 -33.68 3.29
N LEU A 473 16.28 -34.01 4.33
CA LEU A 473 15.66 -33.01 5.21
C LEU A 473 16.78 -32.15 5.84
N ILE A 474 16.64 -30.83 5.82
CA ILE A 474 17.60 -29.89 6.39
C ILE A 474 16.98 -29.27 7.64
N CYS A 475 17.62 -29.44 8.79
CA CYS A 475 17.27 -28.85 10.07
C CYS A 475 18.28 -27.74 10.39
N VAL A 476 17.81 -26.50 10.42
CA VAL A 476 18.64 -25.31 10.68
C VAL A 476 18.36 -24.79 12.07
N LEU A 477 19.38 -24.74 12.94
CA LEU A 477 19.30 -24.12 14.25
C LEU A 477 19.94 -22.73 14.20
N TYR A 478 19.14 -21.71 14.44
CA TYR A 478 19.60 -20.34 14.66
C TYR A 478 19.86 -20.12 16.15
N THR A 479 21.08 -19.76 16.48
CA THR A 479 21.58 -19.60 17.86
C THR A 479 22.37 -18.30 18.00
N ALA A 480 22.62 -17.88 19.24
CA ALA A 480 23.55 -16.81 19.57
C ALA A 480 24.43 -17.21 20.78
N PRO A 481 25.69 -16.76 20.90
CA PRO A 481 26.57 -17.05 22.04
C PRO A 481 25.98 -16.61 23.40
N THR A 482 25.23 -15.52 23.37
CA THR A 482 24.58 -14.87 24.52
C THR A 482 23.23 -15.51 24.88
N CYS A 483 22.73 -16.45 24.07
CA CYS A 483 21.41 -17.07 24.25
C CYS A 483 21.42 -18.20 25.30
N GLY A 484 20.84 -17.92 26.48
CA GLY A 484 20.67 -18.91 27.55
C GLY A 484 19.88 -20.16 27.12
N PRO A 485 18.66 -20.03 26.55
CA PRO A 485 17.86 -21.18 26.14
C PRO A 485 18.49 -22.04 25.03
N CYS A 486 19.37 -21.45 24.19
CA CYS A 486 20.09 -22.17 23.14
C CYS A 486 21.00 -23.26 23.72
N ARG A 487 21.60 -23.01 24.90
CA ARG A 487 22.44 -24.00 25.61
C ARG A 487 21.65 -25.24 26.04
N THR A 488 20.35 -25.09 26.28
CA THR A 488 19.44 -26.21 26.61
C THR A 488 19.00 -26.95 25.35
N LEU A 489 18.68 -26.24 24.26
CA LEU A 489 18.16 -26.86 23.04
C LEU A 489 19.22 -27.64 22.25
N LYS A 490 20.43 -27.07 22.11
CA LYS A 490 21.51 -27.65 21.31
C LYS A 490 21.81 -29.13 21.61
N PRO A 491 21.96 -29.58 22.88
CA PRO A 491 22.19 -30.99 23.18
C PRO A 491 20.94 -31.87 22.96
N ILE A 492 19.72 -31.33 23.12
CA ILE A 492 18.48 -32.07 22.84
C ILE A 492 18.39 -32.36 21.34
N LEU A 493 18.55 -31.32 20.52
CA LEU A 493 18.45 -31.43 19.07
C LEU A 493 19.57 -32.31 18.50
N SER A 494 20.81 -32.15 18.98
CA SER A 494 21.94 -33.00 18.58
C SER A 494 21.67 -34.49 18.81
N LYS A 495 21.08 -34.86 19.95
CA LYS A 495 20.70 -36.26 20.25
C LYS A 495 19.56 -36.79 19.40
N VAL A 496 18.66 -35.93 18.92
CA VAL A 496 17.60 -36.35 17.98
C VAL A 496 18.21 -36.57 16.61
N ILE A 497 19.02 -35.63 16.13
CA ILE A 497 19.67 -35.71 14.81
C ILE A 497 20.55 -36.96 14.69
N GLU A 498 21.27 -37.35 15.75
CA GLU A 498 22.07 -38.58 15.78
C GLU A 498 21.25 -39.86 15.57
N GLU A 499 19.96 -39.87 15.92
CA GLU A 499 19.06 -41.01 15.66
C GLU A 499 18.64 -41.10 14.18
N PHE A 500 18.80 -40.01 13.43
CA PHE A 500 18.43 -39.86 12.01
C PHE A 500 19.65 -39.61 11.13
N ASP A 501 20.80 -40.12 11.54
CA ASP A 501 22.02 -40.08 10.73
C ASP A 501 21.73 -40.62 9.32
N GLN A 502 22.33 -39.98 8.32
CA GLN A 502 22.08 -40.21 6.87
C GLN A 502 20.73 -39.75 6.31
N ASN A 503 19.72 -39.41 7.12
CA ASN A 503 18.43 -38.91 6.63
C ASN A 503 18.27 -37.39 6.74
N VAL A 504 18.94 -36.76 7.71
CA VAL A 504 18.80 -35.32 7.99
C VAL A 504 20.15 -34.63 7.96
N HIS A 505 20.23 -33.42 7.41
CA HIS A 505 21.33 -32.51 7.66
C HIS A 505 20.98 -31.55 8.79
N PHE A 506 21.90 -31.35 9.71
CA PHE A 506 21.79 -30.38 10.78
C PHE A 506 22.79 -29.25 10.53
N VAL A 507 22.30 -28.01 10.43
CA VAL A 507 23.12 -26.83 10.22
C VAL A 507 22.95 -25.86 11.38
N GLU A 508 24.04 -25.48 12.01
CA GLU A 508 24.06 -24.45 13.04
C GLU A 508 24.43 -23.09 12.43
N ILE A 509 23.56 -22.10 12.61
CA ILE A 509 23.79 -20.70 12.22
C ILE A 509 23.88 -19.86 13.47
N ASP A 510 25.03 -19.21 13.67
CA ASP A 510 25.19 -18.18 14.67
C ASP A 510 24.72 -16.84 14.09
N ILE A 511 23.65 -16.27 14.65
CA ILE A 511 23.07 -15.03 14.13
C ILE A 511 23.95 -13.81 14.35
N GLU A 512 24.91 -13.87 15.28
CA GLU A 512 25.89 -12.80 15.49
C GLU A 512 27.02 -12.87 14.44
N GLU A 513 27.34 -14.08 13.95
CA GLU A 513 28.33 -14.29 12.87
C GLU A 513 27.71 -14.12 11.46
N ASP A 514 26.48 -14.57 11.25
CA ASP A 514 25.76 -14.57 9.97
C ASP A 514 24.42 -13.78 10.01
N PRO A 515 24.43 -12.46 10.29
CA PRO A 515 23.21 -11.67 10.47
C PRO A 515 22.34 -11.58 9.22
N GLU A 516 22.95 -11.55 8.04
CA GLU A 516 22.25 -11.49 6.74
C GLU A 516 21.34 -12.72 6.53
N ILE A 517 21.79 -13.91 6.96
CA ILE A 517 21.00 -15.16 6.83
C ILE A 517 19.84 -15.17 7.82
N ALA A 518 20.06 -14.69 9.04
CA ALA A 518 19.01 -14.60 10.06
C ALA A 518 17.89 -13.64 9.63
N GLU A 519 18.26 -12.50 9.05
CA GLU A 519 17.31 -11.51 8.51
C GLU A 519 16.50 -12.10 7.34
N ALA A 520 17.18 -12.69 6.35
CA ALA A 520 16.52 -13.31 5.20
C ALA A 520 15.59 -14.47 5.60
N ALA A 521 15.92 -15.20 6.67
CA ALA A 521 15.11 -16.27 7.22
C ALA A 521 13.98 -15.80 8.16
N GLY A 522 13.84 -14.48 8.39
CA GLY A 522 12.80 -13.90 9.23
C GLY A 522 12.94 -14.23 10.72
N ILE A 523 14.18 -14.38 11.22
CA ILE A 523 14.45 -14.80 12.59
C ILE A 523 14.31 -13.62 13.56
N MET A 524 13.19 -13.62 14.30
CA MET A 524 12.88 -12.60 15.30
C MET A 524 13.49 -12.86 16.69
N GLY A 525 14.09 -14.04 16.91
CA GLY A 525 14.71 -14.40 18.20
C GLY A 525 15.28 -15.81 18.22
N THR A 526 16.22 -16.06 19.15
CA THR A 526 16.92 -17.34 19.32
C THR A 526 16.56 -18.04 20.64
N PRO A 527 16.51 -19.38 20.70
CA PRO A 527 16.75 -20.30 19.60
C PRO A 527 15.54 -20.39 18.67
N CYS A 528 15.80 -20.52 17.37
CA CYS A 528 14.79 -20.82 16.36
C CYS A 528 15.27 -22.01 15.53
N VAL A 529 14.38 -22.95 15.21
CA VAL A 529 14.67 -24.10 14.35
C VAL A 529 13.78 -24.04 13.13
N GLN A 530 14.35 -24.09 11.94
CA GLN A 530 13.62 -24.22 10.68
C GLN A 530 13.93 -25.54 9.99
N PHE A 531 12.93 -26.11 9.34
CA PHE A 531 13.06 -27.33 8.56
C PHE A 531 12.79 -27.05 7.08
N PHE A 532 13.66 -27.56 6.22
CA PHE A 532 13.57 -27.41 4.77
C PHE A 532 13.68 -28.76 4.08
N LYS A 533 12.91 -28.96 3.01
CA LYS A 533 13.05 -30.09 2.08
C LYS A 533 12.59 -29.62 0.70
N ASN A 534 13.25 -30.09 -0.37
CA ASN A 534 12.87 -29.75 -1.75
C ASN A 534 12.74 -28.24 -2.03
N LYS A 535 13.59 -27.40 -1.41
CA LYS A 535 13.59 -25.94 -1.51
C LYS A 535 12.32 -25.26 -0.96
N GLU A 536 11.57 -25.95 -0.12
CA GLU A 536 10.43 -25.40 0.61
C GLU A 536 10.70 -25.43 2.12
N MET A 537 10.24 -24.41 2.82
CA MET A 537 10.26 -24.36 4.28
C MET A 537 9.03 -25.12 4.81
N LEU A 538 9.28 -26.23 5.51
CA LEU A 538 8.22 -27.10 6.02
C LEU A 538 7.66 -26.60 7.36
N ARG A 539 8.54 -26.12 8.25
CA ARG A 539 8.14 -25.71 9.60
C ARG A 539 9.16 -24.81 10.27
N THR A 540 8.66 -23.87 11.06
CA THR A 540 9.44 -23.03 11.99
C THR A 540 9.05 -23.35 13.43
N VAL A 541 10.05 -23.53 14.29
CA VAL A 541 9.88 -23.82 15.71
C VAL A 541 10.69 -22.83 16.53
N SER A 542 9.99 -21.89 17.18
CA SER A 542 10.61 -20.91 18.06
C SER A 542 10.73 -21.43 19.49
N GLY A 543 11.87 -21.15 20.13
CA GLY A 543 12.15 -21.52 21.51
C GLY A 543 12.53 -22.99 21.69
N VAL A 544 12.55 -23.44 22.94
CA VAL A 544 12.92 -24.82 23.31
C VAL A 544 11.67 -25.70 23.34
N LYS A 545 11.65 -26.77 22.55
CA LYS A 545 10.60 -27.80 22.56
C LYS A 545 11.08 -29.14 23.11
N MET A 546 10.14 -30.04 23.38
CA MET A 546 10.44 -31.38 23.86
C MET A 546 11.08 -32.24 22.77
N LYS A 547 11.99 -33.15 23.16
CA LYS A 547 12.66 -34.10 22.26
C LYS A 547 11.68 -34.83 21.33
N LYS A 548 10.52 -35.23 21.87
CA LYS A 548 9.47 -35.95 21.15
C LYS A 548 8.98 -35.20 19.91
N GLU A 549 8.81 -33.89 20.01
CA GLU A 549 8.23 -33.05 18.94
C GLU A 549 9.16 -32.98 17.71
N TYR A 550 10.47 -32.80 17.93
CA TYR A 550 11.44 -32.83 16.83
C TYR A 550 11.55 -34.22 16.20
N ARG A 551 11.46 -35.28 17.01
CA ARG A 551 11.53 -36.66 16.54
C ARG A 551 10.35 -37.02 15.63
N GLU A 552 9.13 -36.71 16.06
CA GLU A 552 7.90 -36.96 15.30
C GLU A 552 7.95 -36.21 13.96
N PHE A 553 8.33 -34.93 13.98
CA PHE A 553 8.41 -34.13 12.77
C PHE A 553 9.46 -34.66 11.77
N ILE A 554 10.64 -35.06 12.25
CA ILE A 554 11.67 -35.65 11.40
C ILE A 554 11.22 -37.01 10.84
N GLU A 555 10.57 -37.86 11.65
CA GLU A 555 10.08 -39.17 11.20
C GLU A 555 9.06 -39.05 10.07
N GLU A 556 8.18 -38.04 10.14
CA GLU A 556 7.16 -37.77 9.11
C GLU A 556 7.74 -37.20 7.80
N ASN A 557 8.91 -36.56 7.86
CA ASN A 557 9.45 -35.75 6.75
C ASN A 557 10.85 -36.19 6.28
N LYS A 558 11.42 -37.28 6.81
CA LYS A 558 12.74 -37.80 6.41
C LYS A 558 12.78 -38.26 4.95
#